data_AF-A0A1I0V6W3-F1
#
_entry.id   AF-A0A1I0V6W3-F1
#
_cell.length_a   1.000
_cell.length_b   1.000
_cell.length_c   1.000
_cell.angle_alpha   90.00
_cell.angle_beta   90.00
_cell.angle_gamma   90.00
#
_symmetry.space_group_name_H-M   'P 1'
#
loop_
_entity.id
_entity.type
_entity.pdbx_description
1 polymer ?
#
loop_
_entity_poly.entity_id
_entity_poly.type
_entity_poly.pdbx_seq_one_letter_code
_entity_poly.pdbx_strand_id
1 'polypeptide(L)'
;MFENWQGAWGIAGGWALDLHLGRQSRPHDDIDVLLPLADYGSVYARLAADWELYLAEKGRLTRLGAADRLTEETDIWARRDSHSPWAFQLMLIDVADGWWTYRRERSVRRPAAELFLRSEGGIPYLRPEIQLLYKGGSVSLRDKDRKDLDTMLPSLNEGERAWLRDALRAQFPQGHEWLDRLEKESATGGREKGVASERREGAKGPGTAESAGGTTRPYLKLIQQAGEADGVSFETITPDLTYRARKGEASFLMTDAELGLNPSSASALALSKSAASDALRAAGEPCVEHIFLPHPGYRFGGGNAAAFARAEAALALFGGDAVVKPDDGAQGRHVYRVRSPEELGEALRAVFALERHAAISPYREAELEYRIVVLAGEARVWVGKRRSGSWKHNLAEGARSVEVPIAVRERLSPLAVRAAAALDMVFCSVDILDTALHGPLVIEINHKVMLGDHYRQHPETEAELSALYRDAIALRFERR
;
A
#
# COMPACT_ATOMS: atom_id res chain seq x y z
N MET A 1 12.57 3.19 30.80
CA MET A 1 11.13 3.06 31.15
C MET A 1 10.87 1.87 32.07
N PHE A 2 11.03 0.64 31.57
CA PHE A 2 10.73 -0.58 32.32
C PHE A 2 11.94 -1.18 33.07
N GLU A 3 12.98 -0.38 33.29
CA GLU A 3 14.12 -0.82 34.09
C GLU A 3 13.65 -1.15 35.51
N ASN A 4 14.01 -2.32 36.03
CA ASN A 4 13.53 -2.86 37.31
C ASN A 4 12.01 -3.08 37.43
N TRP A 5 11.26 -3.10 36.31
CA TRP A 5 9.85 -3.47 36.31
C TRP A 5 9.68 -4.99 36.48
N GLN A 6 8.83 -5.41 37.42
CA GLN A 6 8.61 -6.82 37.77
C GLN A 6 7.37 -7.44 37.09
N GLY A 7 6.48 -6.61 36.52
CA GLY A 7 5.30 -7.08 35.80
C GLY A 7 5.60 -7.53 34.37
N ALA A 8 4.63 -8.16 33.71
CA ALA A 8 4.80 -8.61 32.34
C ALA A 8 4.73 -7.43 31.37
N TRP A 9 5.68 -7.37 30.44
CA TRP A 9 5.66 -6.41 29.33
C TRP A 9 6.50 -6.95 28.17
N GLY A 10 6.31 -6.40 26.98
CA GLY A 10 7.24 -6.65 25.88
C GLY A 10 6.99 -5.77 24.68
N ILE A 11 8.01 -5.67 23.82
CA ILE A 11 7.90 -5.03 22.51
C ILE A 11 6.96 -5.85 21.62
N ALA A 12 6.12 -5.16 20.85
CA ALA A 12 5.17 -5.73 19.91
C ALA A 12 5.44 -5.19 18.49
N GLY A 13 4.50 -5.44 17.58
CA GLY A 13 4.53 -4.91 16.23
C GLY A 13 5.63 -5.52 15.37
N GLY A 14 6.17 -4.73 14.44
CA GLY A 14 7.27 -5.15 13.57
C GLY A 14 8.58 -5.34 14.33
N TRP A 15 8.82 -4.53 15.37
CA TRP A 15 10.02 -4.63 16.20
C TRP A 15 10.09 -5.97 16.96
N ALA A 16 8.97 -6.54 17.38
CA ALA A 16 8.97 -7.86 18.03
C ALA A 16 9.50 -8.98 17.11
N LEU A 17 9.12 -8.93 15.83
CA LEU A 17 9.59 -9.87 14.81
C LEU A 17 11.08 -9.69 14.53
N ASP A 18 11.55 -8.46 14.45
CA ASP A 18 12.96 -8.15 14.21
C ASP A 18 13.85 -8.52 15.42
N LEU A 19 13.35 -8.33 16.64
CA LEU A 19 14.00 -8.81 17.86
C LEU A 19 14.11 -10.33 17.91
N HIS A 20 13.11 -11.04 17.36
CA HIS A 20 13.18 -12.50 17.21
C HIS A 20 14.23 -12.93 16.18
N LEU A 21 14.31 -12.23 15.05
CA LEU A 21 15.27 -12.53 13.98
C LEU A 21 16.69 -12.08 14.29
N GLY A 22 16.88 -11.22 15.30
CA GLY A 22 18.17 -10.58 15.61
C GLY A 22 18.63 -9.56 14.56
N ARG A 23 17.75 -9.14 13.64
CA ARG A 23 18.06 -8.16 12.58
C ARG A 23 16.82 -7.38 12.19
N GLN A 24 17.03 -6.16 11.70
CA GLN A 24 15.94 -5.36 11.14
C GLN A 24 15.54 -5.90 9.76
N SER A 25 14.25 -6.20 9.57
CA SER A 25 13.72 -6.71 8.30
C SER A 25 13.19 -5.60 7.38
N ARG A 26 12.71 -4.49 7.97
CA ARG A 26 12.22 -3.30 7.27
C ARG A 26 12.22 -2.06 8.19
N PRO A 27 12.07 -0.84 7.64
CA PRO A 27 11.78 0.35 8.46
C PRO A 27 10.49 0.19 9.27
N HIS A 28 10.49 0.74 10.49
CA HIS A 28 9.33 0.83 11.37
C HIS A 28 9.14 2.29 11.79
N ASP A 29 7.89 2.75 11.78
CA ASP A 29 7.54 4.16 12.03
C ASP A 29 7.25 4.42 13.52
N ASP A 30 6.96 3.36 14.28
CA ASP A 30 6.49 3.37 15.66
C ASP A 30 7.14 2.25 16.50
N ILE A 31 7.06 2.40 17.82
CA ILE A 31 7.43 1.38 18.79
C ILE A 31 6.15 0.98 19.54
N ASP A 32 5.79 -0.28 19.44
CA ASP A 32 4.64 -0.85 20.15
C ASP A 32 5.09 -1.56 21.42
N VAL A 33 4.42 -1.30 22.53
CA VAL A 33 4.69 -1.92 23.83
C VAL A 33 3.41 -2.56 24.35
N LEU A 34 3.46 -3.85 24.68
CA LEU A 34 2.36 -4.61 25.27
C LEU A 34 2.52 -4.73 26.78
N LEU A 35 1.41 -4.59 27.51
CA LEU A 35 1.33 -4.85 28.96
C LEU A 35 -0.08 -5.36 29.36
N PRO A 36 -0.20 -6.14 30.45
CA PRO A 36 -1.49 -6.47 31.05
C PRO A 36 -2.29 -5.24 31.45
N LEU A 37 -3.59 -5.24 31.18
CA LEU A 37 -4.51 -4.17 31.61
C LEU A 37 -4.44 -3.93 33.12
N ALA A 38 -4.31 -5.00 33.92
CA ALA A 38 -4.19 -4.92 35.38
C ALA A 38 -2.94 -4.15 35.87
N ASP A 39 -1.88 -4.16 35.08
CA ASP A 39 -0.60 -3.52 35.41
C ASP A 39 -0.56 -2.02 35.01
N TYR A 40 -1.52 -1.58 34.19
CA TYR A 40 -1.52 -0.24 33.61
C TYR A 40 -1.45 0.87 34.64
N GLY A 41 -2.21 0.80 35.75
CA GLY A 41 -2.23 1.88 36.74
C GLY A 41 -0.85 2.17 37.34
N SER A 42 -0.08 1.12 37.63
CA SER A 42 1.28 1.22 38.14
C SER A 42 2.27 1.71 37.06
N VAL A 43 2.07 1.31 35.80
CA VAL A 43 2.85 1.83 34.66
C VAL A 43 2.56 3.31 34.43
N TYR A 44 1.29 3.71 34.43
CA TYR A 44 0.85 5.11 34.30
C TYR A 44 1.51 5.99 35.36
N ALA A 45 1.48 5.58 36.63
CA ALA A 45 2.11 6.34 37.72
C ALA A 45 3.62 6.60 37.48
N ARG A 46 4.32 5.64 36.85
CA ARG A 46 5.74 5.77 36.51
C ARG A 46 5.98 6.64 35.29
N LEU A 47 5.06 6.61 34.32
CA LEU A 47 5.21 7.36 33.06
C LEU A 47 4.76 8.80 33.17
N ALA A 48 3.71 9.07 33.94
CA ALA A 48 3.09 10.40 34.04
C ALA A 48 4.03 11.50 34.55
N ALA A 49 5.19 11.14 35.13
CA ALA A 49 6.24 12.08 35.52
C ALA A 49 6.98 12.69 34.31
N ASP A 50 7.25 11.88 33.28
CA ASP A 50 8.14 12.24 32.17
C ASP A 50 7.45 12.17 30.78
N TRP A 51 6.20 11.72 30.74
CA TRP A 51 5.44 11.46 29.52
C TRP A 51 4.03 12.01 29.60
N GLU A 52 3.59 12.63 28.50
CA GLU A 52 2.17 12.86 28.25
C GLU A 52 1.57 11.64 27.55
N LEU A 53 0.52 11.07 28.16
CA LEU A 53 -0.20 9.92 27.66
C LEU A 53 -1.56 10.34 27.11
N TYR A 54 -1.91 9.82 25.94
CA TYR A 54 -3.16 10.13 25.24
C TYR A 54 -3.88 8.84 24.87
N LEU A 55 -5.18 8.79 25.17
CA LEU A 55 -6.10 7.79 24.64
C LEU A 55 -6.36 8.09 23.16
N ALA A 56 -6.02 7.16 22.29
CA ALA A 56 -6.36 7.19 20.88
C ALA A 56 -7.63 6.37 20.63
N GLU A 57 -8.77 7.05 20.50
CA GLU A 57 -10.07 6.39 20.27
C GLU A 57 -10.83 7.11 19.16
N LYS A 58 -11.24 6.36 18.12
CA LYS A 58 -12.07 6.84 16.99
C LYS A 58 -11.55 8.14 16.35
N GLY A 59 -10.22 8.26 16.22
CA GLY A 59 -9.56 9.42 15.62
C GLY A 59 -9.44 10.64 16.54
N ARG A 60 -9.77 10.51 17.83
CA ARG A 60 -9.58 11.55 18.85
C ARG A 60 -8.45 11.16 19.80
N LEU A 61 -7.63 12.14 20.15
CA LEU A 61 -6.62 12.04 21.19
C LEU A 61 -7.09 12.78 22.44
N THR A 62 -7.33 12.04 23.51
CA THR A 62 -7.74 12.60 24.81
C THR A 62 -6.61 12.39 25.80
N ARG A 63 -6.14 13.46 26.46
CA ARG A 63 -5.10 13.33 27.49
C ARG A 63 -5.60 12.46 28.64
N LEU A 64 -4.82 11.45 29.00
CA LEU A 64 -5.17 10.50 30.06
C LEU A 64 -4.82 11.04 31.46
N GLY A 65 -5.80 10.98 32.35
CA GLY A 65 -5.66 11.12 33.79
C GLY A 65 -5.55 9.78 34.51
N ALA A 66 -5.14 9.83 35.79
CA ALA A 66 -4.92 8.63 36.62
C ALA A 66 -6.19 7.80 36.88
N ALA A 67 -7.38 8.41 36.77
CA ALA A 67 -8.66 7.79 37.08
C ALA A 67 -9.43 7.31 35.84
N ASP A 68 -8.84 7.41 34.65
CA ASP A 68 -9.52 7.02 33.41
C ASP A 68 -9.73 5.50 33.35
N ARG A 69 -10.92 5.10 32.95
CA ARG A 69 -11.29 3.69 32.78
C ARG A 69 -10.84 3.21 31.41
N LEU A 70 -9.95 2.22 31.39
CA LEU A 70 -9.40 1.65 30.17
C LEU A 70 -9.91 0.24 29.93
N THR A 71 -9.82 -0.18 28.68
CA THR A 71 -10.10 -1.55 28.25
C THR A 71 -8.93 -2.06 27.41
N GLU A 72 -8.88 -3.36 27.11
CA GLU A 72 -7.93 -3.95 26.15
C GLU A 72 -8.13 -3.49 24.69
N GLU A 73 -9.15 -2.68 24.41
CA GLU A 73 -9.37 -2.04 23.11
C GLU A 73 -8.69 -0.67 23.02
N THR A 74 -8.18 -0.17 24.14
CA THR A 74 -7.55 1.13 24.25
C THR A 74 -6.11 1.11 23.71
N ASP A 75 -5.86 1.98 22.72
CA ASP A 75 -4.53 2.35 22.28
C ASP A 75 -4.09 3.64 22.97
N ILE A 76 -2.90 3.64 23.58
CA ILE A 76 -2.39 4.78 24.34
C ILE A 76 -1.11 5.27 23.70
N TRP A 77 -1.10 6.53 23.28
CA TRP A 77 0.05 7.13 22.64
C TRP A 77 0.83 7.98 23.64
N ALA A 78 2.15 7.83 23.62
CA ALA A 78 3.04 8.53 24.53
C ALA A 78 3.99 9.47 23.79
N ARG A 79 4.15 10.67 24.33
CA ARG A 79 5.15 11.66 23.91
C ARG A 79 5.75 12.34 25.13
N ARG A 80 6.97 12.88 25.03
CA ARG A 80 7.61 13.53 26.19
C ARG A 80 6.88 14.80 26.61
N ASP A 81 6.53 15.62 25.65
CA ASP A 81 5.82 16.88 25.84
C ASP A 81 5.04 17.26 24.57
N SER A 82 4.36 18.41 24.62
CA SER A 82 3.53 18.91 23.52
C SER A 82 4.26 19.26 22.23
N HIS A 83 5.60 19.37 22.26
CA HIS A 83 6.44 19.72 21.11
C HIS A 83 7.21 18.51 20.57
N SER A 84 7.20 17.39 21.29
CA SER A 84 7.88 16.16 20.91
C SER A 84 7.00 15.28 20.00
N PRO A 85 7.60 14.56 19.03
CA PRO A 85 6.87 13.54 18.27
C PRO A 85 6.40 12.41 19.20
N TRP A 86 5.43 11.62 18.72
CA TRP A 86 5.03 10.38 19.38
C TRP A 86 6.23 9.42 19.44
N ALA A 87 6.46 8.85 20.62
CA ALA A 87 7.63 7.99 20.84
C ALA A 87 7.27 6.51 20.79
N PHE A 88 6.15 6.12 21.39
CA PHE A 88 5.69 4.74 21.43
C PHE A 88 4.19 4.67 21.73
N GLN A 89 3.60 3.52 21.41
CA GLN A 89 2.23 3.15 21.74
C GLN A 89 2.24 2.06 22.83
N LEU A 90 1.39 2.22 23.84
CA LEU A 90 1.07 1.17 24.81
C LEU A 90 -0.23 0.50 24.39
N MET A 91 -0.19 -0.83 24.25
CA MET A 91 -1.33 -1.69 23.98
C MET A 91 -1.60 -2.57 25.19
N LEU A 92 -2.87 -2.65 25.58
CA LEU A 92 -3.30 -3.38 26.76
C LEU A 92 -3.82 -4.76 26.38
N ILE A 93 -3.44 -5.79 27.14
CA ILE A 93 -3.93 -7.16 26.95
C ILE A 93 -4.72 -7.66 28.15
N ASP A 94 -5.72 -8.49 27.83
CA ASP A 94 -6.50 -9.23 28.81
C ASP A 94 -5.68 -10.40 29.36
N VAL A 95 -5.34 -10.31 30.65
CA VAL A 95 -4.69 -11.38 31.39
C VAL A 95 -5.46 -11.58 32.69
N ALA A 96 -6.11 -12.74 32.80
CA ALA A 96 -6.89 -13.14 33.97
C ALA A 96 -6.46 -14.54 34.41
N ASP A 97 -6.28 -14.74 35.72
CA ASP A 97 -5.92 -16.03 36.33
C ASP A 97 -4.67 -16.69 35.71
N GLY A 98 -3.70 -15.88 35.28
CA GLY A 98 -2.46 -16.36 34.65
C GLY A 98 -2.61 -16.73 33.17
N TRP A 99 -3.75 -16.47 32.55
CA TRP A 99 -4.02 -16.73 31.14
C TRP A 99 -4.27 -15.45 30.37
N TRP A 100 -3.59 -15.33 29.24
CA TRP A 100 -3.92 -14.36 28.21
C TRP A 100 -5.05 -14.86 27.33
N THR A 101 -5.96 -13.95 26.98
CA THR A 101 -7.06 -14.21 26.07
C THR A 101 -6.93 -13.31 24.84
N TYR A 102 -6.98 -13.91 23.65
CA TYR A 102 -6.93 -13.14 22.42
C TYR A 102 -8.25 -12.40 22.17
N ARG A 103 -8.18 -11.08 22.09
CA ARG A 103 -9.38 -10.22 22.08
C ARG A 103 -10.34 -10.46 20.91
N ARG A 104 -9.83 -10.86 19.72
CA ARG A 104 -10.66 -11.04 18.51
C ARG A 104 -11.31 -12.42 18.43
N GLU A 105 -10.77 -13.40 19.15
CA GLU A 105 -11.30 -14.76 19.23
C GLU A 105 -10.99 -15.33 20.62
N ARG A 106 -11.98 -15.28 21.52
CA ARG A 106 -11.81 -15.56 22.96
C ARG A 106 -11.48 -17.03 23.25
N SER A 107 -11.74 -17.95 22.32
CA SER A 107 -11.33 -19.35 22.45
C SER A 107 -9.81 -19.53 22.37
N VAL A 108 -9.08 -18.58 21.77
CA VAL A 108 -7.61 -18.61 21.69
C VAL A 108 -7.03 -18.03 22.97
N ARG A 109 -6.37 -18.90 23.74
CA ARG A 109 -5.76 -18.56 25.05
C ARG A 109 -4.35 -19.13 25.15
N ARG A 110 -3.51 -18.50 25.99
CA ARG A 110 -2.16 -18.98 26.31
C ARG A 110 -1.75 -18.58 27.72
N PRO A 111 -0.92 -19.36 28.44
CA PRO A 111 -0.37 -18.91 29.72
C PRO A 111 0.38 -17.58 29.57
N ALA A 112 0.11 -16.63 30.46
CA ALA A 112 0.69 -15.28 30.40
C ALA A 112 2.23 -15.31 30.50
N ALA A 113 2.78 -16.29 31.23
CA ALA A 113 4.21 -16.52 31.36
C ALA A 113 4.89 -16.91 30.04
N GLU A 114 4.12 -17.33 29.03
CA GLU A 114 4.66 -17.72 27.72
C GLU A 114 4.55 -16.63 26.67
N LEU A 115 3.93 -15.48 26.93
CA LEU A 115 3.68 -14.50 25.87
C LEU A 115 4.95 -13.88 25.30
N PHE A 116 5.96 -13.69 26.14
CA PHE A 116 7.14 -12.92 25.79
C PHE A 116 8.38 -13.80 25.78
N LEU A 117 9.18 -13.65 24.74
CA LEU A 117 10.57 -14.10 24.68
C LEU A 117 11.49 -12.95 25.08
N ARG A 118 12.79 -13.22 25.22
CA ARG A 118 13.81 -12.18 25.45
C ARG A 118 14.85 -12.20 24.34
N SER A 119 15.26 -11.02 23.89
CA SER A 119 16.37 -10.88 22.94
C SER A 119 17.71 -11.15 23.64
N GLU A 120 18.80 -11.21 22.88
CA GLU A 120 20.16 -11.31 23.44
C GLU A 120 20.46 -10.16 24.41
N GLY A 121 19.94 -8.96 24.14
CA GLY A 121 20.04 -7.79 25.03
C GLY A 121 19.09 -7.81 26.22
N GLY A 122 18.37 -8.91 26.45
CA GLY A 122 17.42 -9.09 27.55
C GLY A 122 16.08 -8.35 27.38
N ILE A 123 15.84 -7.72 26.22
CA ILE A 123 14.60 -6.97 25.95
C ILE A 123 13.47 -7.97 25.73
N PRO A 124 12.36 -7.92 26.50
CA PRO A 124 11.23 -8.80 26.26
C PRO A 124 10.47 -8.37 25.01
N TYR A 125 10.03 -9.34 24.21
CA TYR A 125 9.26 -9.11 22.99
C TYR A 125 8.20 -10.20 22.80
N LEU A 126 7.09 -9.84 22.16
CA LEU A 126 5.97 -10.75 21.94
C LEU A 126 6.41 -11.92 21.04
N ARG A 127 6.06 -13.14 21.42
CA ARG A 127 6.28 -14.33 20.61
C ARG A 127 5.84 -14.13 19.16
N PRO A 128 6.64 -14.59 18.18
CA PRO A 128 6.39 -14.29 16.78
C PRO A 128 5.06 -14.83 16.28
N GLU A 129 4.66 -16.04 16.68
CA GLU A 129 3.38 -16.63 16.29
C GLU A 129 2.17 -15.86 16.86
N ILE A 130 2.30 -15.26 18.05
CA ILE A 130 1.24 -14.42 18.63
C ILE A 130 1.22 -13.05 17.94
N GLN A 131 2.38 -12.48 17.64
CA GLN A 131 2.48 -11.22 16.89
C GLN A 131 1.91 -11.36 15.47
N LEU A 132 2.16 -12.49 14.82
CA LEU A 132 1.58 -12.84 13.53
C LEU A 132 0.07 -13.06 13.66
N LEU A 133 -0.45 -13.66 14.74
CA LEU A 133 -1.90 -13.73 14.97
C LEU A 133 -2.55 -12.34 15.05
N TYR A 134 -1.93 -11.36 15.70
CA TYR A 134 -2.47 -9.98 15.72
C TYR A 134 -2.48 -9.31 14.34
N LYS A 135 -1.54 -9.66 13.47
CA LYS A 135 -1.45 -9.15 12.09
C LYS A 135 -2.44 -9.88 11.17
N GLY A 136 -2.37 -11.21 11.18
CA GLY A 136 -3.22 -12.17 10.45
C GLY A 136 -4.70 -12.05 10.82
N GLY A 137 -4.98 -11.89 12.11
CA GLY A 137 -6.33 -11.76 12.65
C GLY A 137 -7.04 -10.45 12.31
N SER A 138 -6.43 -9.56 11.52
CA SER A 138 -7.08 -8.33 11.06
C SER A 138 -8.07 -8.64 9.94
N VAL A 139 -9.23 -8.00 9.96
CA VAL A 139 -10.21 -8.08 8.84
C VAL A 139 -9.62 -7.57 7.52
N SER A 140 -8.62 -6.68 7.60
CA SER A 140 -7.90 -6.15 6.45
C SER A 140 -6.41 -6.44 6.58
N LEU A 141 -5.91 -7.38 5.76
CA LEU A 141 -4.50 -7.78 5.72
C LEU A 141 -3.69 -6.85 4.81
N ARG A 142 -2.73 -6.14 5.40
CA ARG A 142 -1.88 -5.18 4.68
C ARG A 142 -0.72 -5.91 4.02
N ASP A 143 -0.15 -5.33 2.96
CA ASP A 143 1.03 -5.89 2.28
C ASP A 143 2.20 -6.13 3.24
N LYS A 144 2.38 -5.24 4.23
CA LYS A 144 3.43 -5.41 5.25
C LYS A 144 3.19 -6.62 6.16
N ASP A 145 1.94 -6.96 6.46
CA ASP A 145 1.62 -8.12 7.30
C ASP A 145 1.91 -9.44 6.55
N ARG A 146 1.66 -9.48 5.23
CA ARG A 146 2.03 -10.62 4.36
C ARG A 146 3.54 -10.82 4.30
N LYS A 147 4.29 -9.73 4.12
CA LYS A 147 5.76 -9.76 4.13
C LYS A 147 6.32 -10.18 5.49
N ASP A 148 5.72 -9.69 6.57
CA ASP A 148 6.09 -10.06 7.93
C ASP A 148 5.88 -11.57 8.14
N LEU A 149 4.78 -12.17 7.64
CA LEU A 149 4.60 -13.64 7.64
C LEU A 149 5.69 -14.34 6.84
N ASP A 150 5.86 -13.99 5.56
CA ASP A 150 6.81 -14.67 4.66
C ASP A 150 8.26 -14.61 5.20
N THR A 151 8.61 -13.50 5.85
CA THR A 151 9.94 -13.31 6.48
C THR A 151 10.12 -14.20 7.72
N MET A 152 9.06 -14.43 8.49
CA MET A 152 9.09 -15.15 9.76
C MET A 152 8.91 -16.66 9.60
N LEU A 153 8.20 -17.12 8.57
CA LEU A 153 7.91 -18.54 8.34
C LEU A 153 9.14 -19.47 8.47
N PRO A 154 10.33 -19.12 7.94
CA PRO A 154 11.52 -19.97 8.06
C PRO A 154 12.08 -20.06 9.49
N SER A 155 11.79 -19.09 10.36
CA SER A 155 12.28 -19.09 11.75
C SER A 155 11.32 -19.76 12.73
N LEU A 156 10.04 -19.92 12.36
CA LEU A 156 9.05 -20.59 13.19
C LEU A 156 9.27 -22.10 13.18
N ASN A 157 9.20 -22.72 14.35
CA ASN A 157 9.16 -24.18 14.45
C ASN A 157 7.75 -24.74 14.16
N GLU A 158 7.62 -26.05 14.02
CA GLU A 158 6.34 -26.68 13.66
C GLU A 158 5.25 -26.47 14.72
N GLY A 159 5.61 -26.42 16.01
CA GLY A 159 4.66 -26.14 17.08
C GLY A 159 4.11 -24.70 17.01
N GLU A 160 4.98 -23.73 16.72
CA GLU A 160 4.60 -22.32 16.56
C GLU A 160 3.72 -22.11 15.32
N ARG A 161 4.06 -22.76 14.20
CA ARG A 161 3.24 -22.76 12.98
C ARG A 161 1.88 -23.42 13.20
N ALA A 162 1.86 -24.58 13.85
CA ALA A 162 0.62 -25.30 14.17
C ALA A 162 -0.28 -24.45 15.06
N TRP A 163 0.28 -23.83 16.10
CA TRP A 163 -0.48 -22.94 16.99
C TRP A 163 -1.09 -21.75 16.25
N LEU A 164 -0.31 -21.05 15.40
CA LEU A 164 -0.81 -19.93 14.60
C LEU A 164 -1.93 -20.37 13.65
N ARG A 165 -1.75 -21.52 13.00
CA ARG A 165 -2.74 -22.11 12.10
C ARG A 165 -4.06 -22.40 12.83
N ASP A 166 -3.99 -23.02 14.00
CA ASP A 166 -5.18 -23.38 14.77
C ASP A 166 -5.90 -22.13 15.30
N ALA A 167 -5.14 -21.12 15.75
CA ALA A 167 -5.70 -19.84 16.16
C ALA A 167 -6.41 -19.09 15.02
N LEU A 168 -5.82 -19.08 13.82
CA LEU A 168 -6.44 -18.46 12.63
C LEU A 168 -7.68 -19.25 12.18
N ARG A 169 -7.68 -20.58 12.27
CA ARG A 169 -8.86 -21.40 11.98
C ARG A 169 -10.01 -21.15 12.97
N ALA A 170 -9.68 -20.96 14.25
CA ALA A 170 -10.67 -20.60 15.26
C ALA A 170 -11.32 -19.25 14.95
N GLN A 171 -10.52 -18.22 14.62
CA GLN A 171 -11.05 -16.88 14.30
C GLN A 171 -11.77 -16.84 12.94
N PHE A 172 -11.29 -17.59 11.94
CA PHE A 172 -11.84 -17.61 10.58
C PHE A 172 -12.21 -19.03 10.13
N PRO A 173 -13.36 -19.57 10.61
CA PRO A 173 -13.80 -20.92 10.25
C PRO A 173 -14.04 -21.13 8.75
N GLN A 174 -14.32 -20.04 8.01
CA GLN A 174 -14.56 -20.06 6.57
C GLN A 174 -13.26 -20.03 5.73
N GLY A 175 -12.09 -19.99 6.37
CA GLY A 175 -10.79 -19.96 5.72
C GLY A 175 -10.06 -18.62 5.88
N HIS A 176 -8.75 -18.67 5.77
CA HIS A 176 -7.84 -17.54 5.90
C HIS A 176 -6.65 -17.70 4.96
N GLU A 177 -6.26 -16.63 4.28
CA GLU A 177 -5.24 -16.66 3.21
C GLU A 177 -3.85 -17.15 3.65
N TRP A 178 -3.53 -17.07 4.95
CA TRP A 178 -2.24 -17.54 5.46
C TRP A 178 -2.20 -19.05 5.71
N LEU A 179 -3.36 -19.73 5.73
CA LEU A 179 -3.41 -21.18 6.00
C LEU A 179 -2.64 -21.98 4.95
N ASP A 180 -2.84 -21.67 3.67
CA ASP A 180 -2.13 -22.32 2.56
C ASP A 180 -0.60 -22.17 2.67
N ARG A 181 -0.14 -21.02 3.18
CA ARG A 181 1.29 -20.74 3.37
C ARG A 181 1.86 -21.53 4.53
N LEU A 182 1.13 -21.56 5.65
CA LEU A 182 1.50 -22.32 6.85
C LEU A 182 1.54 -23.83 6.58
N GLU A 183 0.71 -24.34 5.67
CA GLU A 183 0.66 -25.76 5.30
C GLU A 183 1.77 -26.19 4.32
N LYS A 184 2.18 -25.30 3.41
CA LYS A 184 3.23 -25.61 2.41
C LYS A 184 4.62 -25.75 3.02
N GLU A 185 4.94 -24.99 4.07
CA GLU A 185 6.27 -25.02 4.71
C GLU A 185 6.47 -26.27 5.61
N SER A 186 5.38 -26.86 6.11
CA SER A 186 5.43 -28.13 6.85
C SER A 186 5.83 -29.31 5.93
N ALA A 187 5.57 -29.24 4.63
CA ALA A 187 5.86 -30.30 3.67
C ALA A 187 7.34 -30.36 3.22
N THR A 188 8.09 -29.26 3.37
CA THR A 188 9.50 -29.15 2.98
C THR A 188 10.49 -29.48 4.11
N GLY A 189 10.02 -29.60 5.37
CA GLY A 189 10.86 -29.83 6.56
C GLY A 189 11.29 -31.28 6.84
N GLY A 190 10.83 -32.26 6.04
CA GLY A 190 11.10 -33.68 6.24
C GLY A 190 12.34 -34.22 5.50
N ARG A 191 13.53 -33.64 5.70
CA ARG A 191 14.81 -34.31 5.38
C ARG A 191 15.84 -34.03 6.46
N GLU A 192 16.00 -35.02 7.33
CA GLU A 192 17.03 -35.10 8.36
C GLU A 192 18.42 -34.83 7.75
N LYS A 193 19.13 -33.81 8.27
CA LYS A 193 20.56 -33.65 8.04
C LYS A 193 21.30 -34.49 9.08
N GLY A 194 21.77 -35.66 8.63
CA GLY A 194 22.78 -36.45 9.31
C GLY A 194 24.06 -35.64 9.49
N VAL A 195 24.58 -35.70 10.72
CA VAL A 195 25.86 -35.16 11.14
C VAL A 195 26.99 -35.85 10.38
N ALA A 196 27.84 -35.07 9.72
CA ALA A 196 29.20 -35.49 9.42
C ALA A 196 30.11 -34.25 9.49
N SER A 197 30.95 -34.27 10.53
CA SER A 197 32.12 -33.43 10.70
C SER A 197 33.12 -33.68 9.58
N GLU A 198 33.74 -32.63 9.04
CA GLU A 198 35.17 -32.66 8.74
C GLU A 198 35.71 -31.23 8.54
N ARG A 199 36.86 -31.00 9.18
CA ARG A 199 37.66 -29.78 9.11
C ARG A 199 38.30 -29.65 7.73
N ARG A 200 38.46 -28.42 7.25
CA ARG A 200 39.66 -28.01 6.50
C ARG A 200 39.82 -26.49 6.54
N GLU A 201 40.94 -26.07 7.13
CA GLU A 201 41.55 -24.76 6.98
C GLU A 201 42.05 -24.55 5.54
N GLY A 202 42.15 -23.30 5.10
CA GLY A 202 42.99 -22.93 3.96
C GLY A 202 42.40 -21.84 3.06
N ALA A 203 42.88 -20.62 3.25
CA ALA A 203 42.59 -19.44 2.44
C ALA A 203 42.91 -19.59 0.94
N LYS A 204 42.11 -18.92 0.08
CA LYS A 204 42.53 -18.37 -1.23
C LYS A 204 41.46 -17.44 -1.85
N GLY A 205 41.80 -16.16 -1.98
CA GLY A 205 41.54 -15.27 -3.13
C GLY A 205 40.09 -14.82 -3.43
N PRO A 206 39.88 -13.54 -3.87
CA PRO A 206 38.56 -13.00 -4.15
C PRO A 206 38.03 -13.58 -5.47
N GLY A 207 36.99 -14.39 -5.37
CA GLY A 207 36.35 -15.05 -6.50
C GLY A 207 34.99 -14.45 -6.80
N THR A 208 34.96 -13.67 -7.88
CA THR A 208 33.83 -13.46 -8.80
C THR A 208 32.56 -12.81 -8.25
N ALA A 209 32.42 -11.53 -8.58
CA ALA A 209 31.16 -10.81 -8.62
C ALA A 209 30.10 -11.61 -9.40
N GLU A 210 29.06 -12.04 -8.69
CA GLU A 210 27.78 -12.42 -9.30
C GLU A 210 27.24 -11.23 -10.12
N SER A 211 26.67 -11.54 -11.28
CA SER A 211 26.24 -10.63 -12.35
C SER A 211 25.62 -9.31 -11.85
N ALA A 212 26.29 -8.20 -12.15
CA ALA A 212 25.84 -6.86 -11.85
C ALA A 212 24.61 -6.44 -12.70
N GLY A 213 23.51 -6.08 -12.04
CA GLY A 213 22.75 -4.87 -12.41
C GLY A 213 21.46 -4.98 -13.24
N GLY A 214 20.77 -6.12 -13.28
CA GLY A 214 19.46 -6.23 -13.96
C GLY A 214 18.24 -5.94 -13.06
N THR A 215 17.11 -5.53 -13.65
CA THR A 215 15.82 -5.44 -12.92
C THR A 215 15.19 -6.81 -12.69
N THR A 216 14.58 -7.02 -11.51
CA THR A 216 13.76 -8.20 -11.21
C THR A 216 12.30 -8.03 -11.63
N ARG A 217 11.88 -6.79 -11.96
CA ARG A 217 10.49 -6.46 -12.31
C ARG A 217 10.25 -6.75 -13.79
N PRO A 218 9.37 -7.73 -14.15
CA PRO A 218 9.17 -8.13 -15.55
C PRO A 218 8.82 -6.98 -16.48
N TYR A 219 8.05 -6.02 -15.98
CA TYR A 219 7.62 -4.87 -16.75
C TYR A 219 8.74 -3.83 -16.99
N LEU A 220 9.65 -3.60 -16.04
CA LEU A 220 10.82 -2.75 -16.28
C LEU A 220 11.79 -3.41 -17.25
N LYS A 221 11.89 -4.74 -17.21
CA LYS A 221 12.68 -5.51 -18.16
C LYS A 221 12.20 -5.30 -19.59
N LEU A 222 10.89 -5.31 -19.83
CA LEU A 222 10.29 -5.00 -21.14
C LEU A 222 10.73 -3.61 -21.66
N ILE A 223 10.66 -2.58 -20.81
CA ILE A 223 11.07 -1.21 -21.16
C ILE A 223 12.56 -1.16 -21.52
N GLN A 224 13.41 -1.81 -20.72
CA GLN A 224 14.85 -1.83 -20.95
C GLN A 224 15.19 -2.55 -22.26
N GLN A 225 14.60 -3.73 -22.48
CA GLN A 225 14.79 -4.51 -23.71
C GLN A 225 14.32 -3.75 -24.96
N ALA A 226 13.22 -2.98 -24.85
CA ALA A 226 12.73 -2.13 -25.93
C ALA A 226 13.77 -1.07 -26.34
N GLY A 227 14.47 -0.46 -25.38
CA GLY A 227 15.54 0.50 -25.64
C GLY A 227 16.86 -0.15 -26.09
N GLU A 228 17.21 -1.30 -25.53
CA GLU A 228 18.43 -2.06 -25.89
C GLU A 228 18.43 -2.45 -27.38
N ALA A 229 17.27 -2.78 -27.94
CA ALA A 229 17.09 -3.03 -29.37
C ALA A 229 17.57 -1.86 -30.27
N ASP A 230 17.58 -0.63 -29.73
CA ASP A 230 17.95 0.60 -30.42
C ASP A 230 19.28 1.20 -29.92
N GLY A 231 20.11 0.36 -29.28
CA GLY A 231 21.45 0.73 -28.81
C GLY A 231 21.46 1.58 -27.54
N VAL A 232 20.38 1.55 -26.74
CA VAL A 232 20.34 2.19 -25.42
C VAL A 232 20.85 1.22 -24.37
N SER A 233 21.82 1.64 -23.55
CA SER A 233 22.24 0.87 -22.37
C SER A 233 21.63 1.44 -21.09
N PHE A 234 21.35 0.57 -20.11
CA PHE A 234 20.78 0.95 -18.83
C PHE A 234 21.76 0.62 -17.69
N GLU A 235 22.29 1.67 -17.06
CA GLU A 235 23.07 1.53 -15.82
C GLU A 235 22.12 1.58 -14.63
N THR A 236 22.13 0.55 -13.79
CA THR A 236 21.38 0.55 -12.53
C THR A 236 22.03 1.47 -11.51
N ILE A 237 21.29 2.48 -11.05
CA ILE A 237 21.68 3.37 -9.94
C ILE A 237 21.06 2.87 -8.64
N THR A 238 19.77 2.55 -8.68
CA THR A 238 19.03 1.96 -7.57
C THR A 238 18.25 0.76 -8.10
N PRO A 239 18.55 -0.47 -7.66
CA PRO A 239 17.86 -1.66 -8.13
C PRO A 239 16.33 -1.52 -8.09
N ASP A 240 15.68 -1.90 -9.18
CA ASP A 240 14.22 -1.90 -9.37
C ASP A 240 13.51 -0.55 -9.26
N LEU A 241 14.28 0.55 -9.24
CA LEU A 241 13.77 1.90 -9.10
C LEU A 241 14.44 2.90 -10.04
N THR A 242 15.76 3.07 -10.02
CA THR A 242 16.41 4.18 -10.75
C THR A 242 17.49 3.67 -11.68
N TYR A 243 17.41 4.13 -12.94
CA TYR A 243 18.33 3.73 -14.00
C TYR A 243 18.82 4.96 -14.77
N ARG A 244 20.03 4.88 -15.30
CA ARG A 244 20.55 5.82 -16.29
C ARG A 244 20.56 5.17 -17.66
N ALA A 245 19.69 5.64 -18.53
CA ALA A 245 19.66 5.26 -19.94
C ALA A 245 20.74 6.05 -20.71
N ARG A 246 21.54 5.39 -21.54
CA ARG A 246 22.58 6.02 -22.38
C ARG A 246 22.46 5.62 -23.83
N LYS A 247 22.65 6.57 -24.74
CA LYS A 247 22.80 6.34 -26.18
C LYS A 247 23.90 7.25 -26.71
N GLY A 248 25.06 6.69 -27.04
CA GLY A 248 26.28 7.48 -27.29
C GLY A 248 26.67 8.31 -26.06
N GLU A 249 26.90 9.61 -26.26
CA GLU A 249 27.22 10.56 -25.18
C GLU A 249 25.98 11.09 -24.44
N ALA A 250 24.78 10.93 -25.02
CA ALA A 250 23.54 11.38 -24.41
C ALA A 250 23.09 10.39 -23.32
N SER A 251 22.57 10.92 -22.19
CA SER A 251 22.05 10.06 -21.12
C SER A 251 20.95 10.73 -20.30
N PHE A 252 19.89 10.03 -19.93
CA PHE A 252 18.86 10.53 -19.01
C PHE A 252 18.60 9.58 -17.83
N LEU A 253 18.01 10.13 -16.76
CA LEU A 253 17.57 9.35 -15.61
C LEU A 253 16.13 8.92 -15.80
N MET A 254 15.88 7.64 -15.52
CA MET A 254 14.56 7.02 -15.45
C MET A 254 14.30 6.59 -14.00
N THR A 255 13.10 6.85 -13.50
CA THR A 255 12.66 6.38 -12.17
C THR A 255 11.37 5.58 -12.31
N ASP A 256 11.43 4.30 -11.96
CA ASP A 256 10.42 3.30 -12.29
C ASP A 256 10.17 3.31 -13.81
N ALA A 257 8.93 3.46 -14.26
CA ALA A 257 8.57 3.60 -15.68
C ALA A 257 8.57 5.06 -16.18
N GLU A 258 8.96 6.04 -15.35
CA GLU A 258 8.98 7.45 -15.73
C GLU A 258 10.25 7.78 -16.53
N LEU A 259 10.07 8.09 -17.81
CA LEU A 259 11.14 8.43 -18.76
C LEU A 259 11.53 9.92 -18.72
N GLY A 260 10.74 10.76 -18.03
CA GLY A 260 10.94 12.20 -17.96
C GLY A 260 10.56 12.91 -19.25
N LEU A 261 9.51 12.44 -19.93
CA LEU A 261 8.93 13.07 -21.11
C LEU A 261 7.92 14.16 -20.75
N ASN A 262 7.26 14.02 -19.60
CA ASN A 262 6.24 14.95 -19.13
C ASN A 262 6.89 16.09 -18.32
N PRO A 263 6.42 17.34 -18.48
CA PRO A 263 6.75 18.42 -17.55
C PRO A 263 6.37 18.03 -16.11
N SER A 264 7.16 18.46 -15.12
CA SER A 264 6.90 18.13 -13.71
C SER A 264 5.53 18.64 -13.22
N SER A 265 5.08 19.79 -13.73
CA SER A 265 3.75 20.35 -13.47
C SER A 265 2.63 19.45 -13.99
N ALA A 266 2.78 18.92 -15.21
CA ALA A 266 1.82 18.01 -15.84
C ALA A 266 1.69 16.71 -15.04
N SER A 267 2.82 16.11 -14.63
CA SER A 267 2.83 14.92 -13.78
C SER A 267 2.21 15.18 -12.39
N ALA A 268 2.45 16.35 -11.80
CA ALA A 268 1.84 16.75 -10.53
C ALA A 268 0.32 16.93 -10.64
N LEU A 269 -0.16 17.49 -11.76
CA LEU A 269 -1.59 17.58 -12.05
C LEU A 269 -2.22 16.21 -12.22
N ALA A 270 -1.60 15.33 -13.01
CA ALA A 270 -2.09 13.98 -13.26
C ALA A 270 -2.13 13.10 -11.99
N LEU A 271 -1.29 13.40 -10.99
CA LEU A 271 -1.36 12.72 -9.68
C LEU A 271 -2.64 13.07 -8.91
N SER A 272 -3.15 14.31 -9.02
CA SER A 272 -4.35 14.78 -8.33
C SER A 272 -5.59 14.57 -9.20
N LYS A 273 -6.51 13.73 -8.74
CA LYS A 273 -7.75 13.43 -9.49
C LYS A 273 -8.64 14.65 -9.64
N SER A 274 -8.75 15.44 -8.59
CA SER A 274 -9.50 16.70 -8.62
C SER A 274 -8.84 17.75 -9.50
N ALA A 275 -7.53 17.97 -9.40
CA ALA A 275 -6.85 18.94 -10.26
C ALA A 275 -6.88 18.54 -11.74
N ALA A 276 -6.68 17.26 -12.05
CA ALA A 276 -6.82 16.74 -13.42
C ALA A 276 -8.26 16.95 -13.95
N SER A 277 -9.27 16.68 -13.12
CA SER A 277 -10.67 16.92 -13.48
C SER A 277 -10.95 18.40 -13.74
N ASP A 278 -10.46 19.29 -12.88
CA ASP A 278 -10.62 20.74 -13.04
C ASP A 278 -9.96 21.25 -14.33
N ALA A 279 -8.76 20.75 -14.66
CA ALA A 279 -8.07 21.09 -15.90
C ALA A 279 -8.84 20.63 -17.15
N LEU A 280 -9.36 19.39 -17.14
CA LEU A 280 -10.19 18.87 -18.23
C LEU A 280 -11.46 19.71 -18.42
N ARG A 281 -12.14 20.05 -17.32
CA ARG A 281 -13.33 20.90 -17.35
C ARG A 281 -13.03 22.30 -17.87
N ALA A 282 -11.91 22.89 -17.46
CA ALA A 282 -11.47 24.20 -17.95
C ALA A 282 -11.18 24.17 -19.46
N ALA A 283 -10.70 23.05 -19.98
CA ALA A 283 -10.51 22.81 -21.41
C ALA A 283 -11.79 22.42 -22.17
N GLY A 284 -12.92 22.23 -21.47
CA GLY A 284 -14.19 21.79 -22.07
C GLY A 284 -14.23 20.31 -22.44
N GLU A 285 -13.30 19.49 -21.94
CA GLU A 285 -13.26 18.07 -22.22
C GLU A 285 -14.18 17.27 -21.29
N PRO A 286 -14.91 16.26 -21.81
CA PRO A 286 -15.84 15.47 -21.02
C PRO A 286 -15.09 14.57 -20.02
N CYS A 287 -15.32 14.80 -18.73
CA CYS A 287 -14.74 14.03 -17.64
C CYS A 287 -15.74 13.77 -16.51
N VAL A 288 -15.43 12.79 -15.67
CA VAL A 288 -16.08 12.64 -14.37
C VAL A 288 -15.55 13.74 -13.44
N GLU A 289 -16.43 14.60 -12.95
CA GLU A 289 -16.06 15.65 -11.99
C GLU A 289 -15.51 15.05 -10.70
N HIS A 290 -14.35 15.54 -10.25
CA HIS A 290 -13.77 15.20 -8.96
C HIS A 290 -13.59 16.47 -8.13
N ILE A 291 -14.33 16.58 -7.03
CA ILE A 291 -14.23 17.70 -6.11
C ILE A 291 -13.14 17.41 -5.08
N PHE A 292 -12.18 18.33 -4.96
CA PHE A 292 -11.11 18.27 -3.96
C PHE A 292 -11.64 18.43 -2.54
N LEU A 293 -11.24 17.51 -1.65
CA LEU A 293 -11.55 17.51 -0.24
C LEU A 293 -10.23 17.52 0.56
N PRO A 294 -9.79 18.69 1.06
CA PRO A 294 -8.52 18.79 1.75
C PRO A 294 -8.52 17.98 3.04
N HIS A 295 -7.37 17.43 3.37
CA HIS A 295 -7.15 16.77 4.66
C HIS A 295 -7.40 17.80 5.79
N PRO A 296 -8.03 17.43 6.92
CA PRO A 296 -8.30 18.37 8.01
C PRO A 296 -7.05 19.07 8.58
N GLY A 297 -5.89 18.41 8.53
CA GLY A 297 -4.60 18.98 8.93
C GLY A 297 -3.97 19.92 7.90
N TYR A 298 -4.55 20.05 6.71
CA TYR A 298 -4.04 20.94 5.67
C TYR A 298 -4.28 22.41 6.04
N ARG A 299 -3.22 23.22 6.04
CA ARG A 299 -3.26 24.63 6.47
C ARG A 299 -4.30 25.49 5.76
N PHE A 300 -4.70 25.14 4.53
CA PHE A 300 -5.70 25.86 3.75
C PHE A 300 -7.03 25.11 3.63
N GLY A 301 -7.22 24.03 4.39
CA GLY A 301 -8.37 23.14 4.26
C GLY A 301 -9.62 23.52 5.06
N GLY A 302 -9.51 24.51 5.97
CA GLY A 302 -10.63 24.91 6.84
C GLY A 302 -10.96 23.91 7.95
N GLY A 303 -10.15 22.87 8.13
CA GLY A 303 -10.33 21.84 9.16
C GLY A 303 -11.42 20.82 8.83
N ASN A 304 -11.73 19.98 9.81
CA ASN A 304 -12.58 18.80 9.61
C ASN A 304 -14.02 19.17 9.21
N ALA A 305 -14.63 20.15 9.88
CA ALA A 305 -16.01 20.57 9.60
C ALA A 305 -16.19 21.07 8.17
N ALA A 306 -15.22 21.81 7.63
CA ALA A 306 -15.28 22.33 6.26
C ALA A 306 -15.16 21.22 5.22
N ALA A 307 -14.26 20.25 5.43
CA ALA A 307 -14.09 19.11 4.52
C ALA A 307 -15.36 18.25 4.44
N PHE A 308 -15.98 17.94 5.59
CA PHE A 308 -17.21 17.16 5.65
C PHE A 308 -18.40 17.90 5.03
N ALA A 309 -18.60 19.18 5.37
CA ALA A 309 -19.68 19.97 4.77
C ALA A 309 -19.56 20.07 3.24
N ARG A 310 -18.33 20.22 2.72
CA ARG A 310 -18.07 20.21 1.28
C ARG A 310 -18.40 18.86 0.64
N ALA A 311 -18.09 17.77 1.32
CA ALA A 311 -18.37 16.42 0.83
C ALA A 311 -19.88 16.11 0.84
N GLU A 312 -20.61 16.53 1.87
CA GLU A 312 -22.07 16.37 1.95
C GLU A 312 -22.77 17.17 0.85
N ALA A 313 -22.33 18.41 0.61
CA ALA A 313 -22.83 19.23 -0.49
C ALA A 313 -22.56 18.57 -1.86
N ALA A 314 -21.37 17.98 -2.03
CA ALA A 314 -21.02 17.23 -3.24
C ALA A 314 -21.90 15.97 -3.42
N LEU A 315 -22.12 15.19 -2.35
CA LEU A 315 -22.99 14.01 -2.40
C LEU A 315 -24.42 14.39 -2.82
N ALA A 316 -24.96 15.47 -2.25
CA ALA A 316 -26.27 15.98 -2.62
C ALA A 316 -26.32 16.43 -4.09
N LEU A 317 -25.30 17.16 -4.56
CA LEU A 317 -25.17 17.58 -5.97
C LEU A 317 -25.12 16.38 -6.92
N PHE A 318 -24.49 15.28 -6.50
CA PHE A 318 -24.34 14.06 -7.28
C PHE A 318 -25.57 13.13 -7.20
N GLY A 319 -26.65 13.55 -6.54
CA GLY A 319 -27.89 12.78 -6.45
C GLY A 319 -27.82 11.62 -5.45
N GLY A 320 -26.89 11.68 -4.49
CA GLY A 320 -26.80 10.69 -3.42
C GLY A 320 -26.06 9.39 -3.79
N ASP A 321 -25.32 9.34 -4.90
CA ASP A 321 -24.47 8.19 -5.25
C ASP A 321 -23.10 8.68 -5.74
N ALA A 322 -22.09 8.56 -4.87
CA ALA A 322 -20.78 9.12 -5.09
C ALA A 322 -19.67 8.11 -4.81
N VAL A 323 -18.46 8.46 -5.25
CA VAL A 323 -17.23 7.73 -4.99
C VAL A 323 -16.26 8.64 -4.25
N VAL A 324 -15.76 8.18 -3.10
CA VAL A 324 -14.74 8.85 -2.29
C VAL A 324 -13.45 8.05 -2.37
N LYS A 325 -12.33 8.74 -2.61
CA LYS A 325 -11.01 8.12 -2.75
C LYS A 325 -9.89 9.10 -2.38
N PRO A 326 -8.66 8.63 -2.09
CA PRO A 326 -7.52 9.53 -1.99
C PRO A 326 -7.31 10.28 -3.30
N ASP A 327 -7.11 11.59 -3.21
CA ASP A 327 -6.94 12.46 -4.38
C ASP A 327 -5.70 12.05 -5.19
N ASP A 328 -4.63 11.66 -4.50
CA ASP A 328 -3.35 11.19 -5.03
C ASP A 328 -3.19 9.64 -5.04
N GLY A 329 -4.29 8.91 -4.80
CA GLY A 329 -4.26 7.45 -4.67
C GLY A 329 -3.97 6.72 -5.99
N ALA A 330 -3.54 5.46 -5.91
CA ALA A 330 -3.35 4.60 -7.07
C ALA A 330 -3.91 3.19 -6.80
N GLN A 331 -4.05 2.38 -7.86
CA GLN A 331 -4.39 0.95 -7.78
C GLN A 331 -5.75 0.63 -7.12
N GLY A 332 -6.73 1.54 -7.13
CA GLY A 332 -8.08 1.26 -6.64
C GLY A 332 -8.23 1.07 -5.12
N ARG A 333 -7.15 1.25 -4.35
CA ARG A 333 -7.11 1.15 -2.89
C ARG A 333 -7.84 2.34 -2.25
N HIS A 334 -8.55 2.07 -1.15
CA HIS A 334 -9.30 3.09 -0.40
C HIS A 334 -10.32 3.87 -1.25
N VAL A 335 -10.90 3.20 -2.26
CA VAL A 335 -11.99 3.74 -3.08
C VAL A 335 -13.30 3.19 -2.55
N TYR A 336 -14.17 4.08 -2.08
CA TYR A 336 -15.45 3.79 -1.44
C TYR A 336 -16.58 4.34 -2.31
N ARG A 337 -17.62 3.54 -2.56
CA ARG A 337 -18.88 4.06 -3.11
C ARG A 337 -19.79 4.36 -1.92
N VAL A 338 -20.35 5.56 -1.88
CA VAL A 338 -21.12 6.08 -0.76
C VAL A 338 -22.48 6.55 -1.25
N ARG A 339 -23.52 6.20 -0.50
CA ARG A 339 -24.93 6.50 -0.81
C ARG A 339 -25.69 7.13 0.35
N SER A 340 -25.02 7.33 1.49
CA SER A 340 -25.58 8.04 2.64
C SER A 340 -24.54 8.94 3.31
N PRO A 341 -24.97 9.93 4.12
CA PRO A 341 -24.06 10.76 4.92
C PRO A 341 -23.19 9.93 5.88
N GLU A 342 -23.72 8.84 6.43
CA GLU A 342 -22.98 7.94 7.33
C GLU A 342 -21.84 7.24 6.58
N GLU A 343 -22.13 6.61 5.43
CA GLU A 343 -21.12 5.97 4.57
C GLU A 343 -20.07 6.98 4.09
N LEU A 344 -20.51 8.19 3.73
CA LEU A 344 -19.63 9.29 3.35
C LEU A 344 -18.66 9.64 4.49
N GLY A 345 -19.17 9.77 5.71
CA GLY A 345 -18.35 10.10 6.86
C GLY A 345 -17.33 9.03 7.22
N GLU A 346 -17.69 7.75 7.08
CA GLU A 346 -16.77 6.62 7.26
C GLU A 346 -15.67 6.60 6.21
N ALA A 347 -16.04 6.77 4.94
CA ALA A 347 -15.08 6.83 3.83
C ALA A 347 -14.07 7.97 3.99
N LEU A 348 -14.53 9.18 4.36
CA LEU A 348 -13.65 10.32 4.60
C LEU A 348 -12.69 10.08 5.76
N ARG A 349 -13.18 9.56 6.90
CA ARG A 349 -12.31 9.20 8.02
C ARG A 349 -11.26 8.18 7.62
N ALA A 350 -11.64 7.17 6.82
CA ALA A 350 -10.71 6.15 6.34
C ALA A 350 -9.63 6.72 5.41
N VAL A 351 -9.99 7.63 4.49
CA VAL A 351 -9.02 8.29 3.61
C VAL A 351 -8.12 9.26 4.38
N PHE A 352 -8.69 10.07 5.26
CA PHE A 352 -7.92 11.04 6.05
C PHE A 352 -6.98 10.38 7.06
N ALA A 353 -7.33 9.21 7.60
CA ALA A 353 -6.42 8.42 8.44
C ALA A 353 -5.12 7.98 7.73
N LEU A 354 -5.05 8.11 6.39
CA LEU A 354 -3.82 7.88 5.61
C LEU A 354 -2.96 9.14 5.47
N GLU A 355 -3.31 10.24 6.15
CA GLU A 355 -2.67 11.56 6.02
C GLU A 355 -2.69 12.09 4.58
N ARG A 356 -3.79 11.81 3.86
CA ARG A 356 -3.99 12.19 2.45
C ARG A 356 -5.20 13.09 2.25
N HIS A 357 -5.18 13.85 1.17
CA HIS A 357 -6.38 14.53 0.68
C HIS A 357 -7.34 13.52 0.04
N ALA A 358 -8.62 13.84 0.04
CA ALA A 358 -9.66 13.05 -0.61
C ALA A 358 -10.17 13.77 -1.86
N ALA A 359 -10.78 13.00 -2.76
CA ALA A 359 -11.59 13.47 -3.86
C ALA A 359 -12.94 12.75 -3.81
N ILE A 360 -14.02 13.50 -4.08
CA ILE A 360 -15.35 12.96 -4.25
C ILE A 360 -15.83 13.19 -5.68
N SER A 361 -16.37 12.15 -6.31
CA SER A 361 -16.93 12.21 -7.66
C SER A 361 -18.28 11.52 -7.73
N PRO A 362 -19.14 11.83 -8.71
CA PRO A 362 -20.38 11.10 -8.86
C PRO A 362 -20.10 9.68 -9.34
N TYR A 363 -20.87 8.71 -8.86
CA TYR A 363 -20.80 7.37 -9.43
C TYR A 363 -21.35 7.37 -10.86
N ARG A 364 -20.63 6.71 -11.77
CA ARG A 364 -21.02 6.53 -13.17
C ARG A 364 -20.96 5.06 -13.52
N GLU A 365 -22.11 4.52 -13.91
CA GLU A 365 -22.21 3.14 -14.39
C GLU A 365 -21.63 3.07 -15.81
N ALA A 366 -20.72 2.12 -16.02
CA ALA A 366 -20.13 1.83 -17.32
C ALA A 366 -19.83 0.33 -17.37
N GLU A 367 -20.16 -0.32 -18.48
CA GLU A 367 -19.82 -1.73 -18.68
C GLU A 367 -18.29 -1.89 -18.79
N LEU A 368 -17.67 -0.98 -19.54
CA LEU A 368 -16.24 -0.99 -19.85
C LEU A 368 -15.58 0.32 -19.45
N GLU A 369 -14.37 0.19 -18.93
CA GLU A 369 -13.40 1.27 -18.80
C GLU A 369 -12.30 1.04 -19.83
N TYR A 370 -11.97 2.06 -20.62
CA TYR A 370 -10.94 1.98 -21.64
C TYR A 370 -9.71 2.77 -21.20
N ARG A 371 -8.55 2.12 -21.18
CA ARG A 371 -7.26 2.79 -21.05
C ARG A 371 -6.67 3.01 -22.44
N ILE A 372 -6.41 4.26 -22.78
CA ILE A 372 -5.77 4.64 -24.04
C ILE A 372 -4.43 5.29 -23.74
N VAL A 373 -3.36 4.71 -24.25
CA VAL A 373 -2.01 5.29 -24.14
C VAL A 373 -1.82 6.33 -25.23
N VAL A 374 -1.41 7.54 -24.82
CA VAL A 374 -1.08 8.64 -25.71
C VAL A 374 0.42 8.90 -25.62
N LEU A 375 1.08 8.99 -26.77
CA LEU A 375 2.49 9.38 -26.91
C LEU A 375 2.58 10.47 -27.99
N ALA A 376 3.15 11.63 -27.64
CA ALA A 376 3.38 12.75 -28.54
C ALA A 376 2.14 13.21 -29.33
N GLY A 377 0.95 13.16 -28.70
CA GLY A 377 -0.31 13.56 -29.33
C GLY A 377 -0.99 12.46 -30.17
N GLU A 378 -0.47 11.24 -30.16
CA GLU A 378 -1.05 10.11 -30.88
C GLU A 378 -1.52 9.02 -29.91
N ALA A 379 -2.71 8.45 -30.14
CA ALA A 379 -3.17 7.26 -29.43
C ALA A 379 -2.46 6.01 -30.00
N ARG A 380 -1.89 5.17 -29.11
CA ARG A 380 -0.99 4.07 -29.51
C ARG A 380 -1.44 2.69 -29.06
N VAL A 381 -1.94 2.57 -27.82
CA VAL A 381 -2.35 1.29 -27.23
C VAL A 381 -3.72 1.45 -26.59
N TRP A 382 -4.60 0.48 -26.80
CA TRP A 382 -5.97 0.49 -26.27
C TRP A 382 -6.23 -0.78 -25.46
N VAL A 383 -6.59 -0.60 -24.20
CA VAL A 383 -6.90 -1.69 -23.29
C VAL A 383 -8.32 -1.50 -22.77
N GLY A 384 -9.23 -2.42 -23.09
CA GLY A 384 -10.54 -2.47 -22.47
C GLY A 384 -10.46 -3.20 -21.15
N LYS A 385 -11.14 -2.72 -20.12
CA LYS A 385 -11.25 -3.35 -18.81
C LYS A 385 -12.72 -3.66 -18.56
N ARG A 386 -13.04 -4.92 -18.27
CA ARG A 386 -14.38 -5.36 -17.89
C ARG A 386 -14.39 -5.78 -16.42
N ARG A 387 -15.40 -5.33 -15.69
CA ARG A 387 -15.62 -5.71 -14.28
C ARG A 387 -15.74 -7.22 -14.12
N SER A 388 -15.30 -7.73 -12.97
CA SER A 388 -15.52 -9.11 -12.55
C SER A 388 -15.80 -9.17 -11.05
N GLY A 389 -17.05 -9.43 -10.65
CA GLY A 389 -17.44 -9.60 -9.24
C GLY A 389 -17.34 -8.35 -8.35
N SER A 390 -16.68 -7.27 -8.80
CA SER A 390 -16.55 -5.97 -8.15
C SER A 390 -17.19 -4.87 -9.01
N TRP A 391 -17.65 -3.79 -8.38
CA TRP A 391 -18.12 -2.60 -9.09
C TRP A 391 -16.98 -1.77 -9.69
N LYS A 392 -15.71 -2.09 -9.39
CA LYS A 392 -14.51 -1.42 -9.90
C LYS A 392 -13.94 -2.15 -11.13
N HIS A 393 -13.29 -1.41 -12.03
CA HIS A 393 -12.64 -1.92 -13.25
C HIS A 393 -11.14 -2.20 -13.09
N ASN A 394 -10.64 -2.38 -11.87
CA ASN A 394 -9.21 -2.54 -11.59
C ASN A 394 -8.67 -3.91 -12.03
N LEU A 395 -7.74 -3.93 -12.99
CA LEU A 395 -7.09 -5.16 -13.50
C LEU A 395 -6.33 -5.92 -12.41
N ALA A 396 -5.73 -5.20 -11.45
CA ALA A 396 -5.02 -5.82 -10.33
C ALA A 396 -5.97 -6.51 -9.33
N GLU A 397 -7.26 -6.15 -9.34
CA GLU A 397 -8.30 -6.72 -8.47
C GLU A 397 -9.25 -7.67 -9.25
N GLY A 398 -8.79 -8.20 -10.39
CA GLY A 398 -9.45 -9.29 -11.11
C GLY A 398 -10.21 -8.89 -12.38
N ALA A 399 -10.38 -7.59 -12.66
CA ALA A 399 -11.01 -7.15 -13.91
C ALA A 399 -10.28 -7.75 -15.11
N ARG A 400 -11.05 -8.11 -16.15
CA ARG A 400 -10.50 -8.78 -17.34
C ARG A 400 -10.13 -7.75 -18.39
N SER A 401 -8.91 -7.84 -18.90
CA SER A 401 -8.49 -7.11 -20.09
C SER A 401 -9.21 -7.69 -21.30
N VAL A 402 -9.88 -6.84 -22.08
CA VAL A 402 -10.63 -7.21 -23.27
C VAL A 402 -10.12 -6.44 -24.48
N GLU A 403 -10.21 -7.08 -25.64
CA GLU A 403 -9.88 -6.44 -26.91
C GLU A 403 -10.80 -5.24 -27.16
N VAL A 404 -10.22 -4.16 -27.69
CA VAL A 404 -10.95 -2.94 -28.06
C VAL A 404 -11.21 -2.96 -29.57
N PRO A 405 -12.49 -3.02 -30.03
CA PRO A 405 -12.81 -3.00 -31.45
C PRO A 405 -12.33 -1.72 -32.14
N ILE A 406 -11.96 -1.80 -33.42
CA ILE A 406 -11.45 -0.66 -34.20
C ILE A 406 -12.37 0.56 -34.13
N ALA A 407 -13.68 0.36 -34.31
CA ALA A 407 -14.67 1.46 -34.23
C ALA A 407 -14.68 2.16 -32.86
N VAL A 408 -14.37 1.44 -31.77
CA VAL A 408 -14.24 2.02 -30.43
C VAL A 408 -12.92 2.78 -30.30
N ARG A 409 -11.83 2.24 -30.86
CA ARG A 409 -10.53 2.95 -30.90
C ARG A 409 -10.67 4.28 -31.63
N GLU A 410 -11.26 4.29 -32.83
CA GLU A 410 -11.47 5.50 -33.64
C GLU A 410 -12.34 6.53 -32.91
N ARG A 411 -13.40 6.10 -32.22
CA ARG A 411 -14.30 6.98 -31.48
C ARG A 411 -13.65 7.60 -30.23
N LEU A 412 -12.86 6.83 -29.47
CA LEU A 412 -12.33 7.27 -28.18
C LEU A 412 -10.95 7.93 -28.24
N SER A 413 -10.16 7.65 -29.29
CA SER A 413 -8.80 8.20 -29.42
C SER A 413 -8.75 9.73 -29.46
N PRO A 414 -9.65 10.45 -30.19
CA PRO A 414 -9.65 11.90 -30.17
C PRO A 414 -9.86 12.49 -28.78
N LEU A 415 -10.71 11.87 -27.95
CA LEU A 415 -10.91 12.31 -26.56
C LEU A 415 -9.64 12.09 -25.72
N ALA A 416 -9.00 10.93 -25.82
CA ALA A 416 -7.76 10.66 -25.09
C ALA A 416 -6.64 11.65 -25.46
N VAL A 417 -6.48 11.95 -26.75
CA VAL A 417 -5.48 12.90 -27.24
C VAL A 417 -5.74 14.32 -26.73
N ARG A 418 -6.99 14.81 -26.81
CA ARG A 418 -7.33 16.15 -26.27
C ARG A 418 -7.20 16.23 -24.75
N ALA A 419 -7.57 15.16 -24.05
CA ALA A 419 -7.41 15.07 -22.59
C ALA A 419 -5.94 15.09 -22.16
N ALA A 420 -5.05 14.40 -22.88
CA ALA A 420 -3.62 14.47 -22.68
C ALA A 420 -3.08 15.90 -22.92
N ALA A 421 -3.52 16.53 -24.02
CA ALA A 421 -3.14 17.91 -24.34
C ALA A 421 -3.61 18.92 -23.30
N ALA A 422 -4.81 18.75 -22.73
CA ALA A 422 -5.35 19.62 -21.69
C ALA A 422 -4.52 19.63 -20.39
N LEU A 423 -3.72 18.60 -20.15
CA LEU A 423 -2.82 18.48 -19.00
C LEU A 423 -1.33 18.67 -19.39
N ASP A 424 -1.04 19.08 -20.62
CA ASP A 424 0.33 19.15 -21.17
C ASP A 424 1.09 17.81 -21.11
N MET A 425 0.38 16.69 -21.21
CA MET A 425 0.96 15.35 -21.15
C MET A 425 1.54 14.95 -22.50
N VAL A 426 2.78 14.47 -22.48
CA VAL A 426 3.51 13.98 -23.66
C VAL A 426 3.40 12.47 -23.76
N PHE A 427 3.50 11.77 -22.62
CA PHE A 427 3.37 10.32 -22.54
C PHE A 427 2.54 9.95 -21.32
N CYS A 428 1.33 9.45 -21.54
CA CYS A 428 0.39 9.13 -20.47
C CYS A 428 -0.59 8.05 -20.88
N SER A 429 -1.34 7.52 -19.90
CA SER A 429 -2.51 6.70 -20.18
C SER A 429 -3.77 7.38 -19.65
N VAL A 430 -4.78 7.53 -20.50
CA VAL A 430 -6.07 8.13 -20.20
C VAL A 430 -7.09 7.02 -19.99
N ASP A 431 -7.70 6.97 -18.82
CA ASP A 431 -8.79 6.06 -18.51
C ASP A 431 -10.13 6.76 -18.80
N ILE A 432 -11.00 6.10 -19.57
CA ILE A 432 -12.28 6.61 -20.06
C ILE A 432 -13.38 5.63 -19.69
N LEU A 433 -14.42 6.12 -19.03
CA LEU A 433 -15.68 5.39 -18.86
C LEU A 433 -16.57 5.62 -20.07
N ASP A 434 -17.01 4.56 -20.73
CA ASP A 434 -18.01 4.65 -21.79
C ASP A 434 -19.40 4.43 -21.19
N THR A 435 -20.06 5.54 -20.83
CA THR A 435 -21.32 5.52 -20.10
C THR A 435 -22.51 5.56 -21.05
N ALA A 436 -23.56 4.80 -20.75
CA ALA A 436 -24.76 4.79 -21.59
C ALA A 436 -25.49 6.14 -21.61
N LEU A 437 -25.45 6.90 -20.51
CA LEU A 437 -26.23 8.13 -20.34
C LEU A 437 -25.46 9.40 -20.73
N HIS A 438 -24.15 9.45 -20.47
CA HIS A 438 -23.34 10.67 -20.66
C HIS A 438 -22.29 10.53 -21.77
N GLY A 439 -22.24 9.37 -22.44
CA GLY A 439 -21.20 9.06 -23.41
C GLY A 439 -19.83 8.85 -22.73
N PRO A 440 -18.73 9.05 -23.46
CA PRO A 440 -17.39 8.82 -22.95
C PRO A 440 -16.94 9.94 -22.01
N LEU A 441 -16.52 9.57 -20.81
CA LEU A 441 -16.02 10.48 -19.78
C LEU A 441 -14.63 10.05 -19.34
N VAL A 442 -13.65 10.96 -19.39
CA VAL A 442 -12.33 10.74 -18.78
C VAL A 442 -12.48 10.63 -17.26
N ILE A 443 -11.93 9.58 -16.65
CA ILE A 443 -11.98 9.38 -15.19
C ILE A 443 -10.62 9.59 -14.52
N GLU A 444 -9.53 9.27 -15.21
CA GLU A 444 -8.17 9.39 -14.67
C GLU A 444 -7.15 9.56 -15.80
N ILE A 445 -6.10 10.34 -15.56
CA ILE A 445 -4.94 10.44 -16.44
C ILE A 445 -3.72 10.04 -15.63
N ASN A 446 -3.01 9.02 -16.08
CA ASN A 446 -1.83 8.50 -15.41
C ASN A 446 -0.56 8.95 -16.13
N HIS A 447 0.30 9.71 -15.45
CA HIS A 447 1.59 10.16 -15.97
C HIS A 447 2.59 9.02 -16.19
N LYS A 448 2.53 7.99 -15.33
CA LYS A 448 3.27 6.73 -15.53
C LYS A 448 2.42 5.77 -16.33
N VAL A 449 2.81 5.53 -17.57
CA VAL A 449 2.20 4.49 -18.40
C VAL A 449 2.66 3.15 -17.85
N MET A 450 1.74 2.38 -17.23
CA MET A 450 2.01 1.05 -16.69
C MET A 450 1.09 0.03 -17.36
N LEU A 451 1.66 -0.93 -18.09
CA LEU A 451 0.91 -1.93 -18.87
C LEU A 451 1.21 -3.37 -18.47
N GLY A 452 1.91 -3.58 -17.34
CA GLY A 452 2.36 -4.90 -16.90
C GLY A 452 1.24 -5.93 -16.67
N ASP A 453 0.08 -5.50 -16.16
CA ASP A 453 -1.06 -6.41 -15.96
C ASP A 453 -1.73 -6.80 -17.29
N HIS A 454 -1.77 -5.88 -18.26
CA HIS A 454 -2.23 -6.19 -19.62
C HIS A 454 -1.28 -7.17 -20.29
N TYR A 455 0.03 -6.90 -20.26
CA TYR A 455 1.06 -7.80 -20.78
C TYR A 455 1.00 -9.20 -20.15
N ARG A 456 0.76 -9.29 -18.84
CA ARG A 456 0.62 -10.59 -18.15
C ARG A 456 -0.59 -11.39 -18.65
N GLN A 457 -1.69 -10.72 -19.00
CA GLN A 457 -2.89 -11.37 -19.53
C GLN A 457 -2.81 -11.66 -21.04
N HIS A 458 -2.02 -10.87 -21.77
CA HIS A 458 -1.92 -10.87 -23.24
C HIS A 458 -0.45 -10.75 -23.68
N PRO A 459 0.41 -11.76 -23.41
CA PRO A 459 1.83 -11.71 -23.72
C PRO A 459 2.13 -11.55 -25.21
N GLU A 460 1.20 -11.92 -26.10
CA GLU A 460 1.28 -11.72 -27.54
C GLU A 460 1.37 -10.24 -27.96
N THR A 461 1.02 -9.30 -27.07
CA THR A 461 1.14 -7.85 -27.29
C THR A 461 2.57 -7.32 -27.11
N GLU A 462 3.54 -8.17 -26.75
CA GLU A 462 4.93 -7.79 -26.45
C GLU A 462 5.55 -6.87 -27.52
N ALA A 463 5.33 -7.18 -28.80
CA ALA A 463 5.88 -6.40 -29.91
C ALA A 463 5.31 -4.98 -29.98
N GLU A 464 3.99 -4.82 -29.81
CA GLU A 464 3.31 -3.52 -29.80
C GLU A 464 3.76 -2.69 -28.59
N LEU A 465 3.80 -3.30 -27.41
CA LEU A 465 4.24 -2.63 -26.19
C LEU A 465 5.71 -2.23 -26.24
N SER A 466 6.57 -3.09 -26.79
CA SER A 466 7.99 -2.80 -26.98
C SER A 466 8.19 -1.64 -27.96
N ALA A 467 7.44 -1.60 -29.07
CA ALA A 467 7.48 -0.49 -30.01
C ALA A 467 7.07 0.85 -29.34
N LEU A 468 6.03 0.84 -28.51
CA LEU A 468 5.62 2.02 -27.73
C LEU A 468 6.75 2.56 -26.84
N TYR A 469 7.39 1.71 -26.03
CA TYR A 469 8.45 2.17 -25.14
C TYR A 469 9.71 2.56 -25.89
N ARG A 470 10.02 1.87 -26.99
CA ARG A 470 11.11 2.24 -27.90
C ARG A 470 10.92 3.67 -28.43
N ASP A 471 9.74 3.98 -28.96
CA ASP A 471 9.41 5.31 -29.48
C ASP A 471 9.47 6.38 -28.37
N ALA A 472 8.97 6.06 -27.18
CA ALA A 472 9.02 6.98 -26.03
C ALA A 472 10.47 7.25 -25.58
N ILE A 473 11.33 6.23 -25.55
CA ILE A 473 12.76 6.37 -25.23
C ILE A 473 13.47 7.18 -26.31
N ALA A 474 13.20 6.91 -27.59
CA ALA A 474 13.76 7.68 -28.71
C ALA A 474 13.41 9.16 -28.61
N LEU A 475 12.11 9.48 -28.42
CA LEU A 475 11.64 10.85 -28.22
C LEU A 475 12.33 11.54 -27.03
N ARG A 476 12.62 10.79 -25.97
CA ARG A 476 13.31 11.34 -24.79
C ARG A 476 14.73 11.78 -25.09
N PHE A 477 15.42 11.09 -26.00
CA PHE A 477 16.75 11.47 -26.48
C PHE A 477 16.71 12.65 -27.46
N GLU A 478 15.65 12.76 -28.28
CA GLU A 478 15.48 13.87 -29.23
C GLU A 478 15.19 15.22 -28.56
N ARG A 479 14.48 15.21 -27.42
CA ARG A 479 14.09 16.44 -26.69
C ARG A 479 15.20 17.03 -25.81
N ARG A 480 16.48 16.70 -26.03
CA ARG A 480 17.62 17.15 -25.19
C ARG A 480 18.46 18.25 -25.80
#